data_AF-A0A968CVW5-F1
#
_entry.id   AF-A0A968CVW5-F1
#
_cell.length_a   1.000
_cell.length_b   1.000
_cell.length_c   1.000
_cell.angle_alpha   90.00
_cell.angle_beta   90.00
_cell.angle_gamma   90.00
#
_symmetry.space_group_name_H-M   'P 1'
#
loop_
_entity.id
_entity.type
_entity.pdbx_description
1 polymer ?
#
loop_
_entity_poly.entity_id
_entity_poly.type
_entity_poly.pdbx_seq_one_letter_code
_entity_poly.pdbx_strand_id
1 'polypeptide(L)'
;DQNGWQLDPDFVRETMKLMCRFGFAHQSRFDNGAIRYEHRHLGQHHDHMICTRCRKIIEFQEDLLEELQIRIAAVQGFHMLQHK
;
A
#
# COMPACT_ATOMS: atom_id res chain seq x y z
N ASP A 1 -14.83 2.49 -21.20
CA ASP A 1 -13.84 1.50 -21.70
C ASP A 1 -13.81 0.31 -20.74
N GLN A 2 -13.32 -0.85 -21.18
CA GLN A 2 -13.98 -2.17 -21.07
C GLN A 2 -14.13 -2.85 -19.67
N ASN A 3 -14.59 -2.11 -18.64
CA ASN A 3 -15.37 -2.57 -17.47
C ASN A 3 -15.74 -1.41 -16.51
N GLY A 4 -15.47 -0.15 -16.87
CA GLY A 4 -15.67 1.00 -15.98
C GLY A 4 -17.09 1.58 -16.04
N TRP A 5 -17.65 1.88 -14.86
CA TRP A 5 -18.85 2.71 -14.72
C TRP A 5 -18.46 4.18 -14.85
N GLN A 6 -19.23 4.96 -15.60
CA GLN A 6 -19.07 6.42 -15.60
C GLN A 6 -19.62 6.97 -14.29
N LEU A 7 -18.71 7.23 -13.35
CA LEU A 7 -19.00 7.86 -12.07
C LEU A 7 -18.41 9.26 -12.06
N ASP A 8 -19.10 10.16 -11.36
CA ASP A 8 -18.59 11.49 -11.13
C ASP A 8 -17.22 11.45 -10.43
N PRO A 9 -16.21 12.20 -10.90
CA PRO A 9 -14.87 12.15 -10.30
C PRO A 9 -14.82 12.55 -8.82
N ASP A 10 -15.68 13.48 -8.37
CA ASP A 10 -15.76 13.84 -6.95
C ASP A 10 -16.39 12.70 -6.15
N PHE A 11 -17.44 12.07 -6.66
CA PHE A 11 -18.02 10.88 -6.04
C PHE A 11 -16.97 9.77 -5.85
N VAL A 12 -16.12 9.51 -6.85
CA VAL A 12 -15.04 8.52 -6.75
C VAL A 12 -14.03 8.93 -5.68
N ARG A 13 -13.60 10.21 -5.65
CA ARG A 13 -12.64 10.71 -4.65
C ARG A 13 -13.17 10.60 -3.22
N GLU A 14 -14.41 11.00 -2.97
CA GLU A 14 -15.03 10.91 -1.66
C GLU A 14 -15.24 9.43 -1.24
N THR A 15 -15.63 8.57 -2.17
CA THR A 15 -15.73 7.13 -1.93
C THR A 15 -14.38 6.54 -1.52
N MET A 16 -13.28 6.89 -2.21
CA MET A 16 -11.95 6.42 -1.85
C MET A 16 -11.51 6.91 -0.46
N LYS A 17 -11.83 8.16 -0.09
CA LYS A 17 -11.59 8.67 1.27
C LYS A 17 -12.34 7.84 2.32
N LEU A 18 -13.61 7.50 2.05
CA LEU A 18 -14.40 6.64 2.94
C LEU A 18 -13.81 5.22 3.03
N MET A 19 -13.41 4.62 1.91
CA MET A 19 -12.76 3.31 1.90
C MET A 19 -11.48 3.30 2.73
N CYS A 20 -10.67 4.36 2.66
CA CYS A 20 -9.49 4.52 3.52
C CYS A 20 -9.87 4.68 5.00
N ARG A 21 -10.87 5.51 5.29
CA ARG A 21 -11.35 5.75 6.66
C ARG A 21 -11.86 4.48 7.33
N PHE A 22 -12.61 3.66 6.59
CA PHE A 22 -13.12 2.38 7.09
C PHE A 22 -12.11 1.23 7.00
N GLY A 23 -10.93 1.49 6.43
CA GLY A 23 -9.83 0.55 6.40
C GLY A 23 -9.87 -0.49 5.30
N PHE A 24 -10.75 -0.34 4.31
CA PHE A 24 -10.81 -1.18 3.11
C PHE A 24 -9.69 -0.89 2.11
N ALA A 25 -9.16 0.33 2.11
CA ALA A 25 -8.07 0.74 1.23
C ALA A 25 -6.97 1.47 2.00
N HIS A 26 -5.73 1.39 1.53
CA HIS A 26 -4.63 2.22 2.00
C HIS A 26 -4.30 3.27 0.94
N GLN A 27 -3.96 4.48 1.39
CA GLN A 27 -3.55 5.58 0.52
C GLN A 27 -2.04 5.79 0.66
N SER A 28 -1.32 5.69 -0.45
CA SER A 28 0.12 5.92 -0.53
C SER A 28 0.42 7.16 -1.37
N ARG A 29 1.22 8.07 -0.81
CA ARG A 29 1.81 9.19 -1.55
C ARG A 29 3.22 8.80 -1.94
N PHE A 30 3.48 8.71 -3.24
CA PHE A 30 4.82 8.48 -3.75
C PHE A 30 5.52 9.82 -3.99
N ASP A 31 6.86 9.81 -4.02
CA ASP A 31 7.70 11.02 -4.14
C ASP A 31 7.43 11.88 -5.39
N ASN A 32 6.67 11.36 -6.36
CA ASN A 32 6.20 12.13 -7.52
C ASN A 32 4.88 12.88 -7.29
N GLY A 33 4.37 12.93 -6.06
CA GLY A 33 3.13 13.63 -5.70
C GLY A 33 1.84 12.89 -6.06
N ALA A 34 1.91 11.78 -6.80
CA ALA A 34 0.74 10.98 -7.16
C ALA A 34 0.21 10.22 -5.94
N ILE A 35 -1.10 10.37 -5.71
CA ILE A 35 -1.84 9.57 -4.73
C ILE A 35 -2.22 8.27 -5.42
N ARG A 36 -1.86 7.14 -4.81
CA ARG A 36 -2.36 5.82 -5.22
C ARG A 36 -3.09 5.19 -4.05
N TYR A 37 -4.03 4.32 -4.41
CA TYR A 37 -4.80 3.55 -3.46
C TYR A 37 -4.56 2.07 -3.73
N GLU A 38 -4.37 1.30 -2.67
CA GLU A 38 -4.28 -0.15 -2.71
C GLU A 38 -5.37 -0.74 -1.81
N HIS A 39 -5.82 -1.95 -2.12
CA HIS A 39 -6.75 -2.65 -1.26
C HIS A 39 -6.01 -3.13 -0.01
N ARG A 40 -6.62 -2.99 1.17
CA ARG A 40 -6.06 -3.58 2.39
C ARG A 40 -6.39 -5.06 2.45
N HIS A 41 -5.47 -5.89 1.98
CA HIS A 41 -5.56 -7.33 2.16
C HIS A 41 -5.31 -7.68 3.63
N LEU A 42 -6.40 -7.96 4.37
CA LEU A 42 -6.29 -8.44 5.75
C LEU A 42 -5.54 -9.76 5.76
N GLY A 43 -4.35 -9.77 6.37
CA GLY A 43 -3.51 -10.96 6.52
C GLY A 43 -2.59 -11.31 5.34
N GLN A 44 -2.51 -10.46 4.29
CA GLN A 44 -1.50 -10.63 3.24
C GLN A 44 -0.58 -9.40 3.22
N HIS A 45 0.61 -9.56 3.81
CA HIS A 45 1.65 -8.55 3.77
C HIS A 45 2.43 -8.65 2.45
N HIS A 46 2.61 -7.52 1.76
CA HIS A 46 3.46 -7.43 0.58
C HIS A 46 4.19 -6.09 0.56
N ASP A 47 5.41 -6.11 0.05
CA ASP A 47 6.23 -4.94 -0.18
C ASP A 47 6.10 -4.46 -1.63
N HIS A 48 6.55 -3.23 -1.87
CA HIS A 48 6.46 -2.57 -3.17
C HIS A 48 7.82 -2.20 -3.73
N MET A 49 8.08 -2.61 -4.97
CA MET A 49 9.24 -2.16 -5.75
C MET A 49 8.79 -1.20 -6.85
N ILE A 50 9.39 -0.01 -6.91
CA ILE A 50 8.95 1.07 -7.81
C ILE A 50 10.09 1.45 -8.74
N CYS A 51 9.86 1.31 -10.05
CA CYS A 51 10.82 1.78 -11.03
C CYS A 51 10.87 3.31 -11.05
N THR A 52 12.04 3.89 -10.76
CA THR A 52 12.24 5.35 -10.78
C THR A 52 12.14 5.95 -12.18
N ARG A 53 12.35 5.14 -13.23
CA ARG A 53 12.27 5.56 -14.64
C ARG A 53 10.85 5.47 -15.21
N CYS A 54 10.26 4.28 -15.25
CA CYS A 54 8.96 4.04 -15.91
C CYS A 54 7.77 4.03 -14.95
N ARG A 55 8.01 4.14 -13.64
CA ARG A 55 6.97 4.13 -12.59
C ARG A 55 6.15 2.84 -12.49
N LYS A 56 6.61 1.76 -13.13
CA LYS A 56 6.06 0.41 -12.91
C LYS A 56 6.22 0.05 -11.44
N ILE A 57 5.15 -0.49 -10.88
CA ILE A 57 5.10 -1.03 -9.51
C ILE A 57 5.04 -2.55 -9.63
N ILE A 58 5.82 -3.24 -8.80
CA ILE A 58 5.77 -4.68 -8.63
C ILE A 58 5.56 -4.94 -7.14
N GLU A 59 4.55 -5.73 -6.83
CA GLU A 59 4.29 -6.26 -5.48
C GLU A 59 5.10 -7.54 -5.29
N PHE A 60 5.68 -7.74 -4.12
CA PHE A 60 6.40 -8.96 -3.77
C PHE A 60 6.25 -9.27 -2.28
N GLN A 61 6.53 -10.51 -1.91
CA GLN A 61 6.61 -10.97 -0.52
C GLN A 61 7.84 -11.87 -0.42
N GLU A 62 8.67 -11.67 0.62
CA GLU A 62 9.88 -12.45 0.85
C GLU A 62 10.05 -12.75 2.34
N ASP A 63 9.81 -14.00 2.73
CA ASP A 63 9.75 -14.40 4.15
C ASP A 63 11.07 -14.12 4.90
N LEU A 64 12.22 -14.26 4.23
CA LEU A 64 13.52 -13.98 4.85
C LEU A 64 13.70 -12.50 5.22
N LEU A 65 13.12 -11.59 4.41
CA LEU A 65 13.19 -10.15 4.68
C LEU A 65 12.30 -9.78 5.87
N GLU A 66 11.10 -10.35 5.95
CA GLU A 66 10.16 -10.16 7.05
C GLU A 66 10.75 -10.62 8.39
N GLU A 67 11.37 -11.81 8.42
CA GLU A 67 12.06 -12.32 9.61
C GLU A 67 13.21 -11.41 10.06
N LEU A 68 13.96 -10.87 9.10
CA LEU A 68 15.07 -9.97 9.37
C LEU A 68 14.58 -8.67 10.02
N GLN A 69 13.50 -8.09 9.49
CA GLN A 69 12.89 -6.88 10.04
C GLN A 69 12.43 -7.08 11.49
N ILE A 70 11.71 -8.18 11.77
CA ILE A 70 11.28 -8.56 13.13
C ILE A 70 12.48 -8.69 14.06
N ARG A 71 13.54 -9.37 13.61
CA ARG A 71 14.77 -9.56 14.40
C ARG A 71 15.45 -8.24 14.72
N ILE A 72 15.58 -7.35 13.74
CA ILE A 72 16.19 -6.03 13.94
C ILE A 72 15.40 -5.23 14.97
N ALA A 73 14.07 -5.19 14.86
CA ALA A 73 13.22 -4.51 15.84
C ALA A 73 13.41 -5.08 17.25
N ALA A 74 13.41 -6.40 17.39
CA ALA A 74 13.59 -7.08 18.68
C ALA A 74 14.94 -6.76 19.32
N VAL A 75 16.03 -6.76 18.54
CA VAL A 75 17.39 -6.41 19.03
C VAL A 75 17.44 -4.97 19.56
N GLN A 76 16.67 -4.06 18.95
CA GLN A 76 16.57 -2.66 19.39
C GLN A 76 15.55 -2.47 20.52
N GLY A 77 14.92 -3.54 21.03
CA GLY A 77 13.92 -3.47 22.10
C GLY A 77 12.52 -3.04 21.64
N PHE A 78 12.24 -3.11 20.34
CA PHE A 78 10.93 -2.77 19.77
C PHE A 78 10.12 -4.02 19.41
N HIS A 79 8.79 -3.90 19.48
CA HIS A 79 7.86 -4.86 18.88
C HIS A 79 7.35 -4.27 17.56
N MET A 80 7.61 -4.97 16.46
CA MET A 80 7.23 -4.53 15.13
C MET A 80 5.71 -4.64 14.94
N LEU A 81 5.04 -3.50 14.76
CA LEU A 81 3.60 -3.43 14.47
C LEU A 81 3.32 -3.23 12.99
N GLN A 82 4.19 -2.52 12.28
CA GLN A 82 4.05 -2.17 10.87
C GLN A 82 5.40 -1.75 10.30
N HIS A 83 5.64 -2.07 9.03
CA HIS A 83 6.61 -1.40 8.17
C HIS A 83 5.95 -0.96 6.86
N LYS A 84 6.67 -0.15 6.09
CA LYS A 84 6.22 0.42 4.82
C LYS A 84 7.43 0.65 3.90
#